data_AF-A0A6C0CPK7-F1
#
_entry.id   AF-A0A6C0CPK7-F1
#
_cell.length_a   1.000
_cell.length_b   1.000
_cell.length_c   1.000
_cell.angle_alpha   90.00
_cell.angle_beta   90.00
_cell.angle_gamma   90.00
#
_symmetry.space_group_name_H-M   'P 1'
#
loop_
_entity.id
_entity.type
_entity.pdbx_description
1 polymer ?
#
loop_
_entity_poly.entity_id
_entity_poly.type
_entity_poly.pdbx_seq_one_letter_code
_entity_poly.pdbx_strand_id
1 'polypeptide(L)'
;MSLNYYKSETEKICKSKGWDRAEINTVWLLLTEEVGELASAIRQYKRTFKKTNIKKERGTDIMMEMGDVFSYLFQLAHMLNVDLDKMWVEHGKKMCHKKYISA
;
A
#
# COMPACT_ATOMS: atom_id res chain seq x y z
N MET A 1 -3.25 1.38 17.87
CA MET A 1 -2.93 0.14 17.10
C MET A 1 -1.59 0.34 16.43
N SER A 2 -0.75 -0.69 16.35
CA SER A 2 0.60 -0.59 15.79
C SER A 2 0.63 -1.08 14.33
N LEU A 3 1.64 -0.70 13.53
CA LEU A 3 1.77 -1.19 12.16
C LEU A 3 2.05 -2.69 12.12
N ASN A 4 2.76 -3.20 13.12
CA ASN A 4 2.97 -4.64 13.27
C ASN A 4 1.67 -5.41 13.54
N TYR A 5 0.65 -4.78 14.14
CA TYR A 5 -0.67 -5.38 14.26
C TYR A 5 -1.28 -5.64 12.88
N TYR A 6 -1.32 -4.64 12.00
CA TYR A 6 -1.87 -4.79 10.64
C TYR A 6 -1.05 -5.77 9.79
N LYS A 7 0.27 -5.81 9.97
CA LYS A 7 1.14 -6.85 9.39
C LYS A 7 0.67 -8.26 9.77
N SER A 8 0.45 -8.47 11.06
CA SER A 8 0.06 -9.78 11.60
C SER A 8 -1.36 -10.18 11.17
N GLU A 9 -2.28 -9.22 11.10
CA GLU A 9 -3.64 -9.47 10.58
C GLU A 9 -3.61 -9.84 9.08
N THR A 10 -2.81 -9.12 8.29
CA THR A 10 -2.65 -9.41 6.86
C THR A 10 -2.06 -10.80 6.66
N GLU A 11 -1.05 -11.18 7.45
CA GLU A 11 -0.46 -12.51 7.42
C GLU A 11 -1.49 -13.62 7.71
N LYS A 12 -2.37 -13.42 8.70
CA LYS A 12 -3.45 -14.39 9.01
C LYS A 12 -4.39 -14.57 7.82
N ILE A 13 -4.71 -13.49 7.11
CA ILE A 13 -5.55 -13.53 5.91
C ILE A 13 -4.80 -14.23 4.76
N CYS A 14 -3.52 -13.94 4.55
CA CYS A 14 -2.70 -14.63 3.56
C CYS A 14 -2.64 -16.14 3.85
N LYS A 15 -2.47 -16.54 5.11
CA LYS A 15 -2.47 -17.94 5.54
C LYS A 15 -3.83 -18.62 5.34
N SER A 16 -4.93 -17.95 5.70
CA SER A 16 -6.27 -18.52 5.53
C SER A 16 -6.65 -18.71 4.06
N LYS A 17 -6.16 -17.84 3.17
CA LYS A 17 -6.35 -17.94 1.71
C LYS A 17 -5.30 -18.83 1.01
N GLY A 18 -4.28 -19.32 1.72
CA GLY A 18 -3.21 -20.16 1.16
C GLY A 18 -2.16 -19.39 0.35
N TRP A 19 -2.09 -18.07 0.51
CA TRP A 19 -1.15 -17.18 -0.18
C TRP A 19 0.23 -17.10 0.48
N ASP A 20 0.45 -17.82 1.59
CA ASP A 20 1.75 -17.84 2.29
C ASP A 20 2.86 -18.61 1.56
N ARG A 21 2.50 -19.35 0.51
CA ARG A 21 3.43 -20.19 -0.28
C ARG A 21 4.11 -19.43 -1.40
N ALA A 22 3.69 -18.20 -1.68
CA ALA A 22 4.27 -17.39 -2.73
C ALA A 22 5.71 -16.99 -2.36
N GLU A 23 6.63 -17.04 -3.31
CA GLU A 23 8.00 -16.56 -3.11
C GLU A 23 8.04 -15.03 -3.05
N ILE A 24 9.08 -14.48 -2.42
CA ILE A 24 9.26 -13.02 -2.27
C ILE A 24 9.20 -12.32 -3.63
N ASN A 25 9.79 -12.90 -4.67
CA ASN A 25 9.77 -12.34 -6.03
C ASN A 25 8.36 -12.26 -6.62
N THR A 26 7.51 -13.25 -6.34
CA THR A 26 6.11 -13.26 -6.77
C THR A 26 5.31 -12.19 -6.06
N VAL A 27 5.47 -12.09 -4.73
CA VAL A 27 4.78 -11.05 -3.93
C VAL A 27 5.25 -9.65 -4.34
N TRP A 28 6.53 -9.50 -4.69
CA TRP A 28 7.06 -8.25 -5.25
C TRP A 28 6.43 -7.89 -6.59
N LEU A 29 6.28 -8.86 -7.50
CA LEU A 29 5.61 -8.65 -8.78
C LEU A 29 4.16 -8.19 -8.57
N LEU A 30 3.40 -8.89 -7.71
CA LEU A 30 2.01 -8.53 -7.40
C LEU A 30 1.91 -7.13 -6.79
N LEU A 31 2.82 -6.77 -5.88
CA LEU A 31 2.91 -5.40 -5.36
C LEU A 31 3.06 -4.37 -6.49
N THR A 32 3.91 -4.64 -7.48
CA THR A 32 4.11 -3.70 -8.60
C THR A 32 2.88 -3.57 -9.49
N GLU A 33 2.09 -4.63 -9.63
CA GLU A 33 0.82 -4.61 -10.35
C GLU A 33 -0.20 -3.72 -9.62
N GLU A 34 -0.40 -3.92 -8.30
CA GLU A 34 -1.31 -3.09 -7.50
C GLU A 34 -0.90 -1.60 -7.47
N VAL A 35 0.40 -1.32 -7.48
CA VAL A 35 0.89 0.06 -7.60
C VAL A 35 0.50 0.67 -8.97
N GLY A 36 0.49 -0.14 -10.02
CA GLY A 36 0.02 0.24 -11.35
C GLY A 36 -1.48 0.52 -11.40
N GLU A 37 -2.28 -0.30 -10.72
CA GLU A 37 -3.74 -0.12 -10.59
C GLU A 37 -4.07 1.14 -9.78
N LEU A 38 -3.40 1.33 -8.63
CA LEU A 38 -3.50 2.56 -7.84
C LEU A 38 -3.11 3.80 -8.64
N ALA A 39 -2.02 3.74 -9.42
CA ALA A 39 -1.61 4.85 -10.29
C ALA A 39 -2.68 5.16 -11.35
N SER A 40 -3.34 4.13 -11.87
CA SER A 40 -4.44 4.27 -12.82
C SER A 40 -5.67 4.90 -12.17
N ALA A 41 -6.04 4.48 -10.96
CA ALA A 41 -7.12 5.07 -10.17
C ALA A 41 -6.86 6.55 -9.84
N ILE A 42 -5.64 6.90 -9.40
CA ILE A 42 -5.24 8.30 -9.14
C ILE A 42 -5.32 9.15 -10.41
N ARG A 43 -4.89 8.61 -11.56
CA ARG A 43 -4.95 9.32 -12.85
C ARG A 43 -6.39 9.58 -13.26
N GLN A 44 -7.28 8.61 -13.07
CA GLN A 44 -8.71 8.75 -13.35
C GLN A 44 -9.34 9.78 -12.42
N TYR A 45 -9.03 9.74 -11.12
CA TYR A 45 -9.45 10.73 -10.13
C TYR A 45 -9.05 12.15 -10.56
N LYS A 46 -7.76 12.38 -10.87
CA LYS A 46 -7.26 13.69 -11.32
C LYS A 46 -7.90 14.18 -12.64
N ARG A 47 -8.19 13.29 -13.59
CA ARG A 47 -8.87 13.64 -14.85
C ARG A 47 -10.36 13.95 -14.67
N THR A 48 -10.99 13.43 -13.61
CA THR A 48 -12.43 13.58 -13.35
C THR A 48 -12.77 14.96 -12.78
N PHE A 49 -11.84 15.65 -12.10
CA PHE A 49 -12.02 17.03 -11.62
C PHE A 49 -12.25 18.10 -12.71
N LYS A 50 -12.19 17.75 -14.00
CA LYS A 50 -12.56 18.67 -15.10
C LYS A 50 -14.02 18.60 -15.56
N LYS A 51 -14.87 17.72 -15.00
CA LYS A 51 -16.30 17.67 -15.36
C LYS A 51 -17.20 17.78 -14.13
N THR A 52 -17.61 19.00 -13.84
CA THR A 52 -18.45 19.47 -12.73
C THR A 52 -19.88 18.92 -12.67
N ASN A 53 -20.25 17.83 -13.35
CA ASN A 53 -21.65 17.41 -13.43
C ASN A 53 -21.89 15.90 -13.68
N ILE A 54 -21.22 15.01 -12.94
CA ILE A 54 -21.60 13.58 -12.96
C ILE A 54 -21.81 13.08 -11.54
N LYS A 55 -23.08 13.11 -11.10
CA LYS A 55 -23.61 12.23 -10.08
C LYS A 55 -23.55 10.79 -10.61
N LYS A 56 -22.48 10.08 -10.28
CA LYS A 56 -22.45 8.60 -10.21
C LYS A 56 -21.14 8.22 -9.55
N GLU A 57 -21.24 7.36 -8.56
CA GLU A 57 -20.24 6.49 -7.92
C GLU A 57 -19.12 6.02 -8.87
N ARG A 58 -18.24 6.95 -9.28
CA ARG A 58 -17.02 6.71 -10.04
C ARG A 58 -15.79 6.81 -9.12
N GLY A 59 -15.99 6.47 -7.86
CA GLY A 59 -14.90 6.03 -7.01
C GLY A 59 -14.53 4.62 -7.44
N THR A 60 -13.83 4.48 -8.56
CA THR A 60 -12.90 3.35 -8.67
C THR A 60 -11.96 3.55 -7.48
N ASP A 61 -12.13 2.68 -6.49
CA ASP A 61 -11.85 2.98 -5.09
C ASP A 61 -10.35 3.12 -4.87
N ILE A 62 -9.81 4.34 -4.96
CA ILE A 62 -8.43 4.64 -4.53
C ILE A 62 -8.17 4.05 -3.14
N MET A 63 -9.20 4.05 -2.29
CA MET A 63 -9.17 3.41 -0.98
C MET A 63 -8.91 1.89 -1.06
N MET A 64 -9.59 1.17 -1.95
CA MET A 64 -9.42 -0.27 -2.16
C MET A 64 -8.05 -0.57 -2.77
N GLU A 65 -7.69 0.12 -3.85
CA GLU A 65 -6.38 -0.01 -4.50
C GLU A 65 -5.21 0.27 -3.54
N MET A 66 -5.38 1.28 -2.68
CA MET A 66 -4.40 1.58 -1.65
C MET A 66 -4.34 0.47 -0.59
N GLY A 67 -5.48 -0.12 -0.25
CA GLY A 67 -5.57 -1.31 0.60
C GLY A 67 -4.86 -2.53 0.02
N ASP A 68 -4.95 -2.75 -1.29
CA ASP A 68 -4.29 -3.86 -1.98
C ASP A 68 -2.77 -3.67 -2.00
N VAL A 69 -2.30 -2.45 -2.29
CA VAL A 69 -0.87 -2.08 -2.15
C VAL A 69 -0.38 -2.31 -0.72
N PHE A 70 -1.15 -1.88 0.29
CA PHE A 70 -0.79 -2.11 1.69
C PHE A 70 -0.74 -3.59 2.05
N SER A 71 -1.65 -4.39 1.51
CA SER A 71 -1.72 -5.84 1.78
C SER A 71 -0.44 -6.55 1.33
N TYR A 72 0.01 -6.31 0.10
CA TYR A 72 1.27 -6.91 -0.37
C TYR A 72 2.50 -6.32 0.33
N LEU A 73 2.48 -5.03 0.68
CA LEU A 73 3.56 -4.42 1.45
C LEU A 73 3.70 -5.03 2.85
N PHE A 74 2.57 -5.28 3.53
CA PHE A 74 2.55 -5.96 4.82
C PHE A 74 2.98 -7.42 4.71
N GLN A 75 2.56 -8.12 3.65
CA GLN A 75 3.02 -9.48 3.36
C GLN A 75 4.55 -9.52 3.19
N LEU A 76 5.13 -8.63 2.38
CA LEU A 76 6.57 -8.53 2.20
C LEU A 76 7.30 -8.18 3.50
N ALA A 77 6.76 -7.24 4.29
CA ALA A 77 7.31 -6.89 5.59
C ALA A 77 7.32 -8.08 6.55
N HIS A 78 6.30 -8.95 6.49
CA HIS A 78 6.29 -10.19 7.24
C HIS A 78 7.36 -11.17 6.74
N MET A 79 7.41 -11.43 5.43
CA MET A 79 8.36 -12.37 4.82
C MET A 79 9.83 -11.98 5.04
N LEU A 80 10.13 -10.69 5.01
CA LEU A 80 11.47 -10.14 5.24
C LEU A 80 11.78 -9.88 6.72
N ASN A 81 10.86 -10.25 7.62
CA ASN A 81 10.97 -10.04 9.06
C ASN A 81 11.27 -8.56 9.44
N VAL A 82 10.59 -7.64 8.77
CA VAL A 82 10.70 -6.20 9.02
C VAL A 82 9.79 -5.80 10.19
N ASP A 83 10.37 -5.10 11.17
CA ASP A 83 9.62 -4.44 12.23
C ASP A 83 9.12 -3.08 11.72
N LEU A 84 7.81 -3.00 11.45
CA LEU A 84 7.19 -1.82 10.87
C LEU A 84 7.05 -0.67 11.87
N ASP A 85 6.87 -0.96 13.16
CA ASP A 85 6.81 0.07 14.19
C ASP A 85 8.18 0.73 14.36
N LYS A 86 9.24 -0.07 14.42
CA LYS A 86 10.62 0.44 14.42
C LYS A 86 10.94 1.20 13.14
N MET A 87 10.57 0.66 11.98
CA MET A 87 10.73 1.34 10.69
C MET A 87 10.05 2.70 10.70
N TRP A 88 8.81 2.81 11.19
CA TRP A 88 8.05 4.06 11.24
C TRP A 88 8.73 5.11 12.12
N VAL A 89 9.19 4.72 13.31
CA VAL A 89 9.91 5.62 14.23
C VAL A 89 11.22 6.11 13.62
N GLU A 90 12.03 5.21 13.07
CA GLU A 90 13.32 5.56 12.46
C GLU A 90 13.15 6.39 11.19
N HIS A 91 12.11 6.11 10.39
CA HIS A 91 11.78 6.90 9.21
C HIS A 91 11.32 8.31 9.59
N GLY A 92 10.50 8.43 10.64
CA GLY A 92 10.06 9.73 11.17
C GLY A 92 11.23 10.62 11.60
N LYS A 93 12.21 10.05 12.32
CA LYS A 93 13.45 10.77 12.69
C LYS A 93 14.20 11.29 11.46
N LYS A 94 14.32 10.47 10.41
CA LYS A 94 14.96 10.87 9.14
C LYS A 94 14.18 11.97 8.41
N MET A 95 12.85 11.92 8.42
CA MET A 95 11.99 12.93 7.79
C MET A 95 12.09 14.29 8.49
N CYS A 96 12.18 14.33 9.83
CA CYS A 96 12.40 15.56 10.57
C CYS A 96 13.76 16.23 10.27
N HIS A 97 14.74 15.47 9.78
CA HIS A 97 16.08 15.99 9.46
C HIS A 97 16.28 16.26 7.97
N LYS A 98 15.43 15.70 7.10
CA LYS A 98 15.42 16.04 5.67
C LYS A 98 14.55 17.27 5.44
N LYS A 99 15.17 18.46 5.40
CA LYS A 99 14.60 19.59 4.66
C LYS A 99 14.52 19.17 3.20
N TYR A 100 13.32 18.82 2.73
CA TYR A 100 13.05 18.83 1.30
C TYR A 100 13.23 20.28 0.85
N ILE A 101 14.36 20.57 0.24
CA ILE A 101 14.49 21.77 -0.58
C ILE A 101 13.55 21.51 -1.76
N SER A 102 12.44 22.24 -1.78
CA SER A 102 11.57 22.35 -2.94
C SER A 102 12.42 22.81 -4.12
N ALA A 103 12.62 21.93 -5.10
CA ALA A 103 13.09 22.31 -6.43
C ALA A 103 11.90 22.71 -7.30
#